data_AF-A0A968JS93-F1
#
_entry.id   AF-A0A968JS93-F1
#
_cell.length_a   1.000
_cell.length_b   1.000
_cell.length_c   1.000
_cell.angle_alpha   90.00
_cell.angle_beta   90.00
_cell.angle_gamma   90.00
#
_symmetry.space_group_name_H-M   'P 1'
#
loop_
_entity.id
_entity.type
_entity.pdbx_description
1 polymer ?
#
loop_
_entity_poly.entity_id
_entity_poly.type
_entity_poly.pdbx_seq_one_letter_code
_entity_poly.pdbx_strand_id
1 'polypeptide(L)'
;MATYFVDNSFIKVENNLRFIKLIFPLIPKKTWNPHANFDDNINVTVAGETLKLFKDWTSSIETIEEERMINGLLFKNVATILPVSNENLIEYRYSIEQYAENIGLIYRELWVLDTQIIDPTLPWEQKAEKGFILKQQVIAHN
;
A
#
# COMPACT_ATOMS: atom_id res chain seq x y z
N MET A 1 -8.77 14.98 5.10
CA MET A 1 -7.67 14.16 5.64
C MET A 1 -6.57 15.08 6.11
N ALA A 2 -5.86 14.74 7.19
CA ALA A 2 -4.73 15.50 7.69
C ALA A 2 -3.42 14.81 7.29
N THR A 3 -2.40 15.61 6.98
CA THR A 3 -1.08 15.15 6.56
C THR A 3 -0.04 16.02 7.24
N TYR A 4 1.00 15.41 7.80
CA TYR A 4 2.04 16.14 8.52
C TYR A 4 3.36 15.36 8.54
N PHE A 5 4.45 16.09 8.79
CA PHE A 5 5.80 15.53 8.93
C PHE A 5 6.20 15.52 10.41
N VAL A 6 6.69 14.38 10.90
CA VAL A 6 7.20 14.20 12.27
C VAL A 6 8.44 13.33 12.21
N ASP A 7 9.54 13.73 12.84
CA ASP A 7 10.76 12.92 13.03
C ASP A 7 11.19 12.15 11.76
N ASN A 8 11.35 12.88 10.65
CA ASN A 8 11.69 12.33 9.33
C ASN A 8 10.66 11.34 8.77
N SER A 9 9.40 11.43 9.14
CA SER A 9 8.33 10.57 8.64
C SER A 9 7.20 11.40 8.05
N PHE A 10 6.66 10.94 6.93
CA PHE A 10 5.43 11.46 6.34
C PHE A 10 4.24 10.67 6.89
N ILE A 11 3.35 11.35 7.61
CA ILE A 11 2.19 10.74 8.24
C ILE A 11 0.92 11.21 7.55
N LYS A 12 0.01 10.26 7.30
CA LYS A 12 -1.32 10.52 6.75
C LYS A 12 -2.40 9.92 7.63
N VAL A 13 -3.44 10.71 7.88
CA VAL A 13 -4.64 10.26 8.61
C VAL A 13 -5.70 9.82 7.61
N GLU A 14 -6.02 8.52 7.61
CA GLU A 14 -7.09 7.92 6.80
C GLU A 14 -8.07 7.21 7.76
N ASN A 15 -9.36 7.56 7.73
CA ASN A 15 -10.40 6.99 8.61
C ASN A 15 -10.02 6.97 10.11
N ASN A 16 -9.48 8.07 10.62
CA ASN A 16 -8.97 8.22 11.99
C ASN A 16 -7.76 7.34 12.36
N LEU A 17 -7.16 6.62 11.41
CA LEU A 17 -5.93 5.86 11.59
C LEU A 17 -4.73 6.65 11.06
N ARG A 18 -3.63 6.65 11.82
CA ARG A 18 -2.40 7.41 11.52
C ARG A 18 -1.35 6.50 10.90
N PHE A 19 -1.22 6.56 9.58
CA PHE A 19 -0.26 5.75 8.83
C PHE A 19 1.07 6.46 8.65
N ILE A 20 2.18 5.75 8.90
CA ILE A 20 3.51 6.18 8.45
C ILE A 20 3.65 5.75 6.99
N LYS A 21 3.52 6.71 6.08
CA LYS A 21 3.48 6.46 4.62
C LYS A 21 4.87 6.51 3.99
N LEU A 22 5.76 7.37 4.48
CA LEU A 22 7.16 7.45 4.05
C LEU A 22 8.06 7.71 5.25
N ILE A 23 9.32 7.28 5.12
CA ILE A 23 10.40 7.62 6.04
C ILE A 23 11.55 8.25 5.25
N PHE A 24 12.14 9.29 5.81
CA PHE A 24 13.24 10.05 5.23
C PHE A 24 14.56 9.74 5.95
N PRO A 25 15.71 9.92 5.29
CA PRO A 25 15.83 10.08 3.83
C PRO A 25 15.28 8.83 3.09
N LEU A 26 14.83 9.03 1.84
CA LEU A 26 14.34 7.95 0.99
C LEU A 26 15.54 7.12 0.53
N ILE A 27 15.70 5.92 1.10
CA ILE A 27 16.79 5.00 0.79
C ILE A 27 16.16 3.65 0.41
N PRO A 28 16.43 3.10 -0.79
CA PRO A 28 15.94 1.78 -1.18
C PRO A 28 16.25 0.71 -0.13
N LYS A 29 15.32 -0.24 0.03
CA LYS A 29 15.32 -1.33 1.02
C LYS A 29 15.18 -0.90 2.48
N LYS A 30 15.08 0.39 2.80
CA LYS A 30 14.77 0.84 4.16
C LYS A 30 13.34 0.40 4.51
N THR A 31 13.16 -0.21 5.68
CA THR A 31 11.87 -0.75 6.13
C THR A 31 11.34 -0.08 7.38
N TRP A 32 10.02 -0.14 7.59
CA TRP A 32 9.35 0.33 8.80
C TRP A 32 8.00 -0.37 9.01
N ASN A 33 7.47 -0.24 10.23
CA ASN A 33 6.08 -0.59 10.53
C ASN A 33 5.16 0.59 10.16
N PRO A 34 4.29 0.47 9.13
CA PRO A 34 3.40 1.55 8.71
C PRO A 34 2.29 1.87 9.74
N HIS A 35 2.02 0.95 10.66
CA HIS A 35 0.93 1.01 11.63
C HIS A 35 1.40 1.33 13.06
N ALA A 36 2.67 1.72 13.25
CA ALA A 36 3.26 1.94 14.57
C ALA A 36 2.51 2.93 15.50
N ASN A 37 1.52 3.68 14.96
CA ASN A 37 0.72 4.65 15.70
C ASN A 37 -0.68 4.16 16.10
N PHE A 38 -1.03 2.89 15.86
CA PHE A 38 -2.33 2.30 16.23
C PHE A 38 -2.26 0.76 16.37
N ASP A 39 -3.27 0.17 17.00
CA ASP A 39 -3.45 -1.30 17.04
C ASP A 39 -3.99 -1.77 15.69
N ASP A 40 -3.20 -2.59 14.99
CA ASP A 40 -3.48 -3.07 13.64
C ASP A 40 -4.37 -4.33 13.59
N ASN A 41 -4.82 -4.85 14.74
CA ASN A 41 -5.81 -5.92 14.83
C ASN A 41 -7.23 -5.43 14.52
N ILE A 42 -7.41 -4.83 13.36
CA ILE A 42 -8.66 -4.26 12.87
C ILE A 42 -9.31 -5.22 11.88
N ASN A 43 -10.56 -5.57 12.18
CA ASN A 43 -11.44 -6.32 11.27
C ASN A 43 -12.17 -5.35 10.34
N VAL A 44 -12.13 -5.63 9.04
CA VAL A 44 -12.85 -4.86 8.02
C VAL A 44 -13.86 -5.78 7.34
N THR A 45 -15.11 -5.33 7.22
CA THR A 45 -16.15 -6.07 6.50
C THR A 45 -16.24 -5.58 5.07
N VAL A 46 -16.07 -6.49 4.10
CA VAL A 46 -16.18 -6.22 2.66
C VAL A 46 -17.12 -7.25 2.07
N ALA A 47 -18.21 -6.80 1.44
CA ALA A 47 -19.23 -7.67 0.84
C ALA A 47 -19.78 -8.77 1.80
N GLY A 48 -19.84 -8.48 3.11
CA GLY A 48 -20.32 -9.43 4.13
C GLY A 48 -19.23 -10.33 4.73
N GLU A 49 -18.03 -10.35 4.14
CA GLU A 49 -16.88 -11.10 4.64
C GLU A 49 -16.02 -10.25 5.57
N THR A 50 -15.46 -10.85 6.62
CA THR A 50 -14.57 -10.18 7.57
C THR A 50 -13.11 -10.49 7.23
N LEU A 51 -12.30 -9.45 7.09
CA LEU A 51 -10.90 -9.53 6.70
C LEU A 51 -10.00 -8.86 7.74
N LYS A 52 -8.84 -9.46 8.01
CA LYS A 52 -7.73 -8.79 8.70
C LYS A 52 -6.87 -8.05 7.67
N LEU A 53 -7.11 -6.74 7.56
CA LEU A 53 -6.52 -5.89 6.55
C LEU A 53 -5.01 -5.68 6.76
N PHE A 54 -4.62 -5.37 8.00
CA PHE A 54 -3.29 -4.87 8.34
C PHE A 54 -2.32 -5.93 8.86
N LYS A 55 -2.64 -7.22 8.63
CA LYS A 55 -1.89 -8.36 9.15
C LYS A 55 -0.49 -8.45 8.54
N ASP A 56 0.53 -8.45 9.39
CA ASP A 56 1.95 -8.69 9.05
C ASP A 56 2.54 -7.71 8.02
N TRP A 57 2.19 -6.42 8.12
CA TRP A 57 2.73 -5.40 7.22
C TRP A 57 4.11 -4.95 7.66
N THR A 58 5.07 -5.02 6.74
CA THR A 58 6.38 -4.37 6.86
C THR A 58 6.63 -3.62 5.57
N SER A 59 6.61 -2.29 5.64
CA SER A 59 6.75 -1.43 4.47
C SER A 59 8.21 -1.28 4.08
N SER A 60 8.48 -1.14 2.78
CA SER A 60 9.82 -0.86 2.25
C SER A 60 9.80 0.19 1.14
N ILE A 61 10.91 0.91 1.01
CA ILE A 61 11.19 1.72 -0.18
C ILE A 61 11.77 0.78 -1.24
N GLU A 62 11.11 0.64 -2.38
CA GLU A 62 11.53 -0.26 -3.46
C GLU A 62 12.49 0.44 -4.42
N THR A 63 12.05 1.54 -5.03
CA THR A 63 12.84 2.32 -5.99
C THR A 63 12.63 3.82 -5.83
N ILE A 64 13.58 4.58 -6.37
CA ILE A 64 13.46 6.01 -6.59
C ILE A 64 13.84 6.24 -8.05
N GLU A 65 12.88 6.65 -8.86
CA GLU A 65 13.01 6.87 -10.30
C GLU A 65 13.05 8.37 -10.60
N GLU A 66 13.84 8.78 -11.59
CA GLU A 66 13.91 10.19 -12.00
C GLU A 66 12.59 10.67 -12.60
N GLU A 67 11.88 9.78 -13.28
CA GLU A 67 10.56 10.07 -13.84
C GLU A 67 9.69 8.81 -13.98
N ARG A 68 8.38 9.00 -14.03
CA ARG A 68 7.40 7.95 -14.33
C ARG A 68 6.19 8.53 -15.05
N MET A 69 5.69 7.79 -16.04
CA MET A 69 4.42 8.07 -16.70
C MET A 69 3.29 7.31 -16.02
N ILE A 70 2.27 8.03 -15.51
CA ILE A 70 1.02 7.45 -15.02
C ILE A 70 -0.14 8.11 -15.74
N ASN A 71 -1.01 7.32 -16.38
CA ASN A 71 -2.21 7.81 -17.07
C ASN A 71 -1.93 8.96 -18.08
N GLY A 72 -0.81 8.89 -18.80
CA GLY A 72 -0.41 9.91 -19.77
C GLY A 72 0.20 11.19 -19.18
N LEU A 73 0.38 11.28 -17.87
CA LEU A 73 1.02 12.39 -17.17
C LEU A 73 2.45 12.02 -16.76
N LEU A 74 3.40 12.93 -16.95
CA LEU A 74 4.81 12.76 -16.58
C LEU A 74 5.06 13.29 -15.17
N PHE A 75 5.53 12.41 -14.29
CA PHE A 75 5.92 12.74 -12.92
C PHE A 75 7.43 12.65 -12.77
N LYS A 76 8.04 13.55 -12.00
CA LYS A 76 9.48 13.54 -11.70
C LYS A 76 9.73 13.08 -10.26
N ASN A 77 10.91 12.53 -10.01
CA ASN A 77 11.38 12.12 -8.70
C ASN A 77 10.35 11.25 -7.96
N VAL A 78 10.12 10.05 -8.48
CA VAL A 78 9.05 9.16 -8.03
C VAL A 78 9.61 8.07 -7.12
N ALA A 79 9.13 8.02 -5.88
CA ALA A 79 9.43 6.95 -4.94
C ALA A 79 8.37 5.86 -5.04
N THR A 80 8.80 4.61 -5.23
CA THR A 80 7.93 3.43 -5.16
C THR A 80 8.09 2.78 -3.79
N ILE A 81 6.97 2.61 -3.10
CA ILE A 81 6.87 1.99 -1.79
C ILE A 81 6.09 0.69 -1.92
N LEU A 82 6.54 -0.34 -1.23
CA LEU A 82 5.75 -1.56 -1.00
C LEU A 82 5.28 -1.55 0.45
N PRO A 83 4.05 -1.08 0.76
CA PRO A 83 3.58 -1.11 2.14
C PRO A 83 3.52 -2.53 2.73
N VAL A 84 3.24 -3.52 1.88
CA VAL A 84 3.26 -4.95 2.21
C VAL A 84 3.46 -5.77 0.94
N SER A 85 4.19 -6.87 1.04
CA SER A 85 4.32 -7.89 -0.01
C SER A 85 4.47 -9.25 0.65
N ASN A 86 3.35 -9.78 1.17
CA ASN A 86 3.28 -11.02 1.93
C ASN A 86 2.28 -11.97 1.27
N GLU A 87 2.71 -13.21 1.09
CA GLU A 87 1.91 -14.29 0.52
C GLU A 87 2.14 -15.57 1.34
N ASN A 88 1.05 -16.27 1.65
CA ASN A 88 1.10 -17.65 2.12
C ASN A 88 0.05 -18.51 1.37
N LEU A 89 -0.15 -19.75 1.80
CA LEU A 89 -1.04 -20.70 1.10
C LEU A 89 -2.49 -20.22 0.98
N ILE A 90 -2.95 -19.37 1.91
CA ILE A 90 -4.36 -18.99 2.06
C ILE A 90 -4.61 -17.49 2.14
N GLU A 91 -3.56 -16.67 2.27
CA GLU A 91 -3.66 -15.20 2.35
C GLU A 91 -2.66 -14.53 1.40
N TYR A 92 -3.11 -13.48 0.73
CA TYR A 92 -2.29 -12.57 -0.06
C TYR A 92 -2.53 -11.14 0.38
N ARG A 93 -1.44 -10.47 0.77
CA ARG A 93 -1.39 -9.07 1.15
C ARG A 93 -0.33 -8.40 0.31
N TYR A 94 -0.76 -7.64 -0.68
CA TYR A 94 0.15 -6.91 -1.56
C TYR A 94 -0.30 -5.47 -1.66
N SER A 95 0.65 -4.55 -1.55
CA SER A 95 0.39 -3.16 -1.85
C SER A 95 1.61 -2.52 -2.47
N ILE A 96 1.34 -1.63 -3.42
CA ILE A 96 2.32 -0.72 -3.99
C ILE A 96 1.73 0.68 -3.98
N GLU A 97 2.54 1.65 -3.55
CA GLU A 97 2.19 3.07 -3.56
C GLU A 97 3.33 3.83 -4.24
N GLN A 98 3.01 4.78 -5.11
CA GLN A 98 4.00 5.61 -5.79
C GLN A 98 3.75 7.07 -5.45
N TYR A 99 4.81 7.76 -5.05
CA TYR A 99 4.78 9.14 -4.62
C TYR A 99 5.69 9.99 -5.49
N ALA A 100 5.16 11.03 -6.14
CA ALA A 100 5.94 12.01 -6.88
C ALA A 100 6.27 13.21 -6.01
N GLU A 101 7.45 13.77 -6.20
CA GLU A 101 7.87 15.01 -5.54
C GLU A 101 6.88 16.14 -5.80
N ASN A 102 6.57 16.93 -4.76
CA ASN A 102 5.62 18.06 -4.78
C ASN A 102 4.16 17.72 -5.16
N ILE A 103 3.83 16.45 -5.41
CA ILE A 103 2.49 16.00 -5.80
C ILE A 103 1.93 15.03 -4.76
N GLY A 104 2.73 14.11 -4.25
CA GLY A 104 2.30 13.06 -3.32
C GLY A 104 1.87 11.79 -4.05
N LEU A 105 0.84 11.11 -3.55
CA LEU A 105 0.41 9.80 -4.07
C LEU A 105 -0.13 9.92 -5.50
N ILE A 106 0.55 9.30 -6.47
CA ILE A 106 0.15 9.29 -7.89
C ILE A 106 -0.43 7.95 -8.34
N TYR A 107 -0.08 6.86 -7.64
CA TYR A 107 -0.57 5.52 -7.90
C TYR A 107 -0.65 4.72 -6.61
N ARG A 108 -1.71 3.93 -6.46
CA ARG A 108 -1.86 2.95 -5.38
C ARG A 108 -2.54 1.71 -5.91
N GLU A 109 -2.02 0.57 -5.49
CA GLU A 109 -2.66 -0.71 -5.65
C GLU A 109 -2.59 -1.47 -4.32
N LEU A 110 -3.70 -2.12 -3.95
CA LEU A 110 -3.84 -2.86 -2.69
C LEU A 110 -4.69 -4.11 -2.93
N TRP A 111 -4.14 -5.24 -2.53
CA TRP A 111 -4.72 -6.57 -2.64
C TRP A 111 -4.80 -7.16 -1.25
N VAL A 112 -6.00 -7.57 -0.88
CA VAL A 112 -6.30 -8.18 0.42
C VAL A 112 -7.20 -9.34 0.10
N LEU A 113 -6.59 -10.50 -0.12
CA LEU A 113 -7.27 -11.68 -0.66
C LEU A 113 -7.03 -12.87 0.24
N ASP A 114 -8.09 -13.62 0.53
CA ASP A 114 -8.06 -14.87 1.29
C ASP A 114 -8.71 -15.99 0.47
N THR A 115 -8.22 -17.22 0.63
CA THR A 115 -8.74 -18.41 -0.03
C THR A 115 -8.63 -19.63 0.87
N GLN A 116 -9.47 -20.64 0.66
CA GLN A 116 -9.31 -22.01 1.14
C GLN A 116 -8.92 -22.96 -0.01
N ILE A 117 -8.82 -22.46 -1.24
CA ILE A 117 -8.40 -23.20 -2.43
C ILE A 117 -6.86 -23.22 -2.47
N ILE A 118 -6.28 -24.36 -2.10
CA ILE A 118 -4.83 -24.57 -2.13
C ILE A 118 -4.45 -25.16 -3.49
N ASP A 119 -4.49 -24.31 -4.52
CA ASP A 119 -4.03 -24.62 -5.88
C ASP A 119 -3.00 -23.58 -6.32
N PRO A 120 -1.71 -23.93 -6.45
CA PRO A 120 -0.67 -23.00 -6.88
C PRO A 120 -0.74 -22.67 -8.38
N THR A 121 -1.54 -23.39 -9.17
CA THR A 121 -1.69 -23.14 -10.60
C THR A 121 -2.71 -22.04 -10.90
N LEU A 122 -3.58 -21.72 -9.94
CA LEU A 122 -4.56 -20.65 -10.06
C LEU A 122 -3.99 -19.31 -9.58
N PRO A 123 -4.12 -18.23 -10.36
CA PRO A 123 -3.77 -16.88 -9.91
C PRO A 123 -4.73 -16.42 -8.80
N TRP A 124 -4.26 -15.49 -7.96
CA TRP A 124 -5.00 -15.00 -6.80
C TRP A 124 -6.37 -14.43 -7.16
N GLU A 125 -6.49 -13.76 -8.29
CA GLU A 125 -7.72 -13.19 -8.81
C GLU A 125 -8.79 -14.24 -9.09
N GLN A 126 -8.40 -15.50 -9.31
CA GLN A 126 -9.31 -16.61 -9.58
C GLN A 126 -9.57 -17.47 -8.35
N LYS A 127 -8.55 -17.70 -7.51
CA LYS A 127 -8.70 -18.56 -6.33
C LYS A 127 -9.18 -17.81 -5.08
N ALA A 128 -9.07 -16.49 -5.03
CA ALA A 128 -9.56 -15.72 -3.88
C ALA A 128 -11.08 -15.88 -3.73
N GLU A 129 -11.50 -16.30 -2.54
CA GLU A 129 -12.92 -16.44 -2.20
C GLU A 129 -13.42 -15.20 -1.46
N LYS A 130 -12.50 -14.45 -0.83
CA LYS A 130 -12.81 -13.28 -0.02
C LYS A 130 -11.75 -12.22 -0.26
N GLY A 131 -12.15 -10.96 -0.24
CA GLY A 131 -11.19 -9.87 -0.38
C GLY A 131 -11.62 -8.73 -1.27
N PHE A 132 -10.64 -7.91 -1.61
CA PHE A 132 -10.78 -6.88 -2.64
C PHE A 132 -9.42 -6.57 -3.29
N ILE A 133 -9.51 -6.00 -4.50
CA ILE A 133 -8.40 -5.36 -5.19
C ILE A 133 -8.80 -3.90 -5.41
N LEU A 134 -7.99 -2.99 -4.89
CA LEU A 134 -8.15 -1.55 -5.07
C LEU A 134 -7.04 -1.04 -5.99
N LYS A 135 -7.42 -0.31 -7.04
CA LYS A 135 -6.50 0.41 -7.93
C LYS A 135 -6.91 1.88 -7.97
N GLN A 136 -5.96 2.78 -7.71
CA GLN A 136 -6.15 4.22 -7.76
C GLN A 136 -4.99 4.84 -8.52
N GLN A 137 -5.31 5.73 -9.46
CA GLN A 137 -4.32 6.48 -10.22
C GLN A 137 -4.76 7.93 -10.34
N VAL A 138 -3.78 8.82 -10.40
CA VAL A 138 -4.01 10.24 -10.64
C VAL A 138 -4.59 10.46 -12.05
N ILE A 139 -5.61 11.33 -12.13
CA ILE A 139 -6.27 11.69 -13.41
C ILE A 139 -5.92 13.11 -13.87
N ALA A 140 -5.51 13.97 -12.94
CA ALA A 140 -5.04 15.32 -13.18
C ALA A 140 -4.30 15.84 -11.93
N HIS A 141 -3.38 16.79 -12.11
CA HIS A 141 -2.78 17.60 -11.05
C HIS A 141 -2.50 19.02 -11.57
N ASN A 142 -2.37 19.99 -10.66
CA ASN A 142 -2.06 21.40 -10.99
C ASN A 142 -0.55 21.63 -11.14
#